data_AF-A0A7W0J4N2-F1
#
_entry.id   AF-A0A7W0J4N2-F1
#
_cell.length_a   1.000
_cell.length_b   1.000
_cell.length_c   1.000
_cell.angle_alpha   90.00
_cell.angle_beta   90.00
_cell.angle_gamma   90.00
#
_symmetry.space_group_name_H-M   'P 1'
#
loop_
_entity.id
_entity.type
_entity.pdbx_description
1 polymer ?
#
loop_
_entity_poly.entity_id
_entity_poly.type
_entity_poly.pdbx_seq_one_letter_code
_entity_poly.pdbx_strand_id
1 'polypeptide(L)'
;LPRAEKAREIFPEKVRELGGEIDVPVTYRAVKPEVHGKRLKRFLKEGRISVATFTSASTFDNFMEIIGEDADELLRDVAIAVIGPVTARAVEKAGLKVQIMPETATIEAMVEEIIKWAAKRQTAV
;
A
#
# COMPACT_ATOMS: atom_id res chain seq x y z
N LEU A 1 13.98 -18.47 14.07
CA LEU A 1 12.93 -17.77 13.27
C LEU A 1 13.58 -16.81 12.28
N PRO A 2 13.96 -17.31 11.09
CA PRO A 2 14.46 -16.46 10.01
C PRO A 2 13.36 -15.50 9.52
N ARG A 3 13.64 -14.20 9.42
CA ARG A 3 12.60 -13.20 9.09
C ARG A 3 13.16 -11.91 8.47
N ALA A 4 12.26 -11.05 8.00
CA ALA A 4 12.59 -9.69 7.56
C ALA A 4 13.20 -8.85 8.70
N GLU A 5 14.08 -7.91 8.35
CA GLU A 5 14.65 -6.95 9.31
C GLU A 5 13.58 -6.19 10.12
N LYS A 6 12.49 -5.78 9.45
CA LYS A 6 11.37 -5.06 10.08
C LYS A 6 10.17 -5.98 10.18
N ALA A 7 10.10 -6.79 11.23
CA ALA A 7 9.00 -7.72 11.44
C ALA A 7 8.51 -7.66 12.90
N ARG A 8 7.25 -8.04 13.15
CA ARG A 8 6.57 -7.84 14.45
C ARG A 8 7.22 -8.64 15.57
N GLU A 9 7.53 -8.02 16.72
CA GLU A 9 8.17 -8.72 17.85
C GLU A 9 7.22 -9.53 18.74
N ILE A 10 5.90 -9.36 18.56
CA ILE A 10 4.85 -10.03 19.36
C ILE A 10 5.10 -11.54 19.53
N PHE A 11 5.45 -12.24 18.46
CA PHE A 11 5.64 -13.69 18.53
C PHE A 11 6.95 -14.09 19.25
N PRO A 12 8.15 -13.59 18.85
CA PRO A 12 9.38 -13.85 19.61
C PRO A 12 9.30 -13.45 21.09
N GLU A 13 8.71 -12.30 21.40
CA GLU A 13 8.48 -11.84 22.77
C GLU A 13 7.65 -12.87 23.55
N LYS A 14 6.54 -13.33 22.95
CA LYS A 14 5.65 -14.29 23.62
C LYS A 14 6.31 -15.65 23.89
N VAL A 15 7.18 -16.11 22.98
CA VAL A 15 7.93 -17.35 23.18
C VAL A 15 8.88 -17.23 24.38
N ARG A 16 9.61 -16.11 24.47
CA ARG A 16 10.53 -15.84 25.59
C ARG A 16 9.80 -15.69 26.93
N GLU A 17 8.65 -15.01 26.93
CA GLU A 17 7.79 -14.88 28.12
C GLU A 17 7.35 -16.24 28.69
N LEU A 18 7.16 -17.25 27.83
CA LEU A 18 6.76 -18.60 28.23
C LEU A 18 7.96 -19.50 28.57
N GLY A 19 9.16 -18.94 28.69
CA GLY A 19 10.39 -19.67 29.01
C GLY A 19 11.04 -20.38 27.82
N GLY A 20 10.58 -20.13 26.60
CA GLY A 20 11.18 -20.69 25.39
C GLY A 20 12.39 -19.89 24.91
N GLU A 21 13.37 -20.58 24.33
CA GLU A 21 14.50 -19.96 23.66
C GLU A 21 14.22 -19.82 22.15
N ILE A 22 14.55 -18.67 21.57
CA ILE A 22 14.30 -18.41 20.14
C ILE A 22 15.34 -17.47 19.54
N ASP A 23 16.01 -17.95 18.50
CA ASP A 23 16.87 -17.13 17.64
C ASP A 23 16.06 -16.42 16.56
N VAL A 24 16.44 -15.18 16.24
CA VAL A 24 15.69 -14.34 15.29
C VAL A 24 16.64 -13.74 14.23
N PRO A 25 17.30 -14.57 13.39
CA PRO A 25 18.21 -14.06 12.37
C PRO A 25 17.45 -13.29 11.28
N VAL A 26 17.99 -12.13 10.89
CA VAL A 26 17.49 -11.35 9.76
C VAL A 26 17.93 -11.99 8.45
N THR A 27 16.97 -12.34 7.58
CA THR A 27 17.26 -12.99 6.29
C THR A 27 17.11 -12.07 5.09
N TYR A 28 16.34 -10.99 5.22
CA TYR A 28 16.16 -10.02 4.14
C TYR A 28 15.75 -8.65 4.68
N ARG A 29 15.95 -7.62 3.84
CA ARG A 29 15.52 -6.25 4.07
C ARG A 29 14.66 -5.80 2.89
N ALA A 30 13.47 -5.27 3.19
CA ALA A 30 12.71 -4.53 2.20
C ALA A 30 13.36 -3.15 2.02
N VAL A 31 13.81 -2.85 0.80
CA VAL A 31 14.43 -1.57 0.45
C VAL A 31 13.54 -0.82 -0.53
N LYS A 32 13.56 0.51 -0.43
CA LYS A 32 12.91 1.38 -1.41
C LYS A 32 13.62 1.22 -2.77
N PRO A 33 12.90 1.08 -3.89
CA PRO A 33 13.54 1.00 -5.19
C PRO A 33 14.19 2.34 -5.57
N GLU A 34 15.38 2.29 -6.17
CA GLU A 34 16.09 3.45 -6.71
C GLU A 34 15.50 3.85 -8.07
N VAL A 35 14.31 4.45 -8.05
CA VAL A 35 13.61 4.90 -9.25
C VAL A 35 13.20 6.38 -9.14
N HIS A 36 13.42 7.16 -10.19
CA HIS A 36 13.20 8.61 -10.16
C HIS A 36 11.74 9.07 -10.41
N GLY A 37 10.77 8.14 -10.47
CA GLY A 37 9.34 8.47 -10.60
C GLY A 37 8.89 9.23 -11.87
N LYS A 38 9.80 9.76 -12.70
CA LYS A 38 9.52 10.70 -13.80
C LYS A 38 8.45 10.21 -14.78
N ARG A 39 8.51 8.94 -15.19
CA ARG A 39 7.52 8.33 -16.09
C ARG A 39 6.14 8.22 -15.42
N LEU A 40 6.10 7.84 -14.15
CA LEU A 40 4.87 7.70 -13.38
C LEU A 40 4.22 9.06 -13.14
N LYS A 41 5.00 10.07 -12.73
CA LYS A 41 4.55 11.47 -12.65
C LYS A 41 3.91 11.94 -13.95
N ARG A 42 4.54 11.67 -15.09
CA ARG A 42 3.98 12.03 -16.40
C ARG A 42 2.63 11.35 -16.65
N PHE A 43 2.51 10.05 -16.38
CA PHE A 43 1.23 9.34 -16.59
C PHE A 43 0.11 9.83 -15.66
N LEU A 44 0.44 10.21 -14.42
CA LEU A 44 -0.51 10.86 -13.52
C LEU A 44 -0.96 12.23 -14.06
N LYS A 45 -0.01 13.08 -14.48
CA LYS A 45 -0.31 14.41 -15.07
C LYS A 45 -1.13 14.31 -16.37
N GLU A 46 -0.87 13.30 -17.19
CA GLU A 46 -1.60 13.05 -18.44
C GLU A 46 -2.98 12.41 -18.20
N GLY A 47 -3.39 12.14 -16.96
CA GLY A 47 -4.68 11.50 -16.65
C GLY A 47 -4.79 10.06 -17.14
N ARG A 48 -3.66 9.38 -17.36
CA ARG A 48 -3.60 8.02 -17.93
C ARG A 48 -3.80 6.92 -16.90
N ILE A 49 -3.90 7.28 -15.63
CA ILE A 49 -4.04 6.35 -14.51
C ILE A 49 -5.36 6.67 -13.83
N SER A 50 -6.30 5.74 -13.90
CA SER A 50 -7.60 5.88 -13.25
C SER A 50 -7.60 5.35 -11.81
N VAL A 51 -6.75 4.35 -11.53
CA VAL A 51 -6.67 3.66 -10.24
C VAL A 51 -5.21 3.43 -9.85
N ALA A 52 -4.84 3.81 -8.63
CA ALA A 52 -3.58 3.45 -7.98
C ALA A 52 -3.85 2.39 -6.92
N THR A 53 -3.10 1.30 -6.92
CA THR A 53 -3.31 0.17 -6.00
C THR A 53 -2.14 0.02 -5.04
N PHE A 54 -2.43 -0.22 -3.75
CA PHE A 54 -1.41 -0.40 -2.71
C PHE A 54 -1.72 -1.62 -1.84
N THR A 55 -0.84 -2.61 -1.88
CA THR A 55 -0.97 -3.86 -1.11
C THR A 55 -0.26 -3.81 0.24
N SER A 56 0.42 -2.70 0.55
CA SER A 56 1.03 -2.48 1.87
C SER A 56 1.20 -0.99 2.13
N ALA A 57 1.26 -0.61 3.41
CA ALA A 57 1.60 0.76 3.79
C ALA A 57 2.96 1.19 3.23
N SER A 58 3.97 0.32 3.29
CA SER A 58 5.31 0.64 2.79
C SER A 58 5.35 0.89 1.27
N THR A 59 4.50 0.23 0.47
CA THR A 59 4.39 0.56 -0.96
C THR A 59 3.80 1.94 -1.21
N PHE A 60 2.85 2.37 -0.36
CA PHE A 60 2.29 3.72 -0.43
C PHE A 60 3.30 4.76 0.03
N ASP A 61 3.95 4.55 1.17
CA ASP A 61 4.98 5.45 1.70
C ASP A 61 6.14 5.63 0.70
N ASN A 62 6.62 4.52 0.13
CA ASN A 62 7.65 4.56 -0.93
C ASN A 62 7.17 5.34 -2.15
N PHE A 63 5.91 5.18 -2.58
CA PHE A 63 5.36 5.96 -3.68
C PHE A 63 5.37 7.45 -3.37
N MET A 64 4.90 7.85 -2.18
CA MET A 64 4.88 9.26 -1.76
C MET A 64 6.29 9.84 -1.76
N GLU A 65 7.29 9.10 -1.29
CA GLU A 65 8.70 9.54 -1.33
C GLU A 65 9.27 9.60 -2.76
N ILE A 66 8.94 8.66 -3.64
CA ILE A 66 9.44 8.61 -5.03
C ILE A 66 8.84 9.74 -5.87
N ILE A 67 7.57 10.07 -5.64
CA ILE A 67 6.89 11.17 -6.32
C ILE A 67 7.23 12.51 -5.65
N GLY A 68 7.46 12.53 -4.34
CA GLY A 68 7.80 13.75 -3.60
C GLY A 68 6.59 14.68 -3.45
N GLU A 69 6.85 15.99 -3.43
CA GLU A 69 5.90 17.02 -3.00
C GLU A 69 4.60 17.07 -3.83
N ASP A 70 4.64 16.67 -5.11
CA ASP A 70 3.47 16.68 -6.00
C ASP A 70 2.51 15.48 -5.76
N ALA A 71 2.84 14.54 -4.88
CA ALA A 71 2.18 13.22 -4.85
C ALA A 71 0.69 13.28 -4.51
N ASP A 72 0.31 14.14 -3.58
CA ASP A 72 -1.07 14.34 -3.15
C ASP A 72 -1.92 15.00 -4.25
N GLU A 73 -1.38 16.00 -4.94
CA GLU A 73 -2.02 16.65 -6.07
C GLU A 73 -2.21 15.65 -7.23
N LEU A 74 -1.16 14.89 -7.55
CA LEU A 74 -1.20 13.91 -8.64
C LEU A 74 -2.13 12.73 -8.39
N LEU A 75 -2.42 12.42 -7.12
CA LEU A 75 -3.38 11.38 -6.76
C LEU A 75 -4.80 11.90 -6.57
N ARG A 76 -5.04 13.22 -6.60
CA ARG A 76 -6.36 13.81 -6.31
C ARG A 76 -7.48 13.26 -7.18
N ASP A 77 -7.20 13.08 -8.47
CA ASP A 77 -8.17 12.58 -9.47
C ASP A 77 -8.03 11.07 -9.75
N VAL A 78 -7.16 10.39 -9.00
CA VAL A 78 -6.90 8.96 -9.13
C VAL A 78 -7.59 8.21 -8.00
N ALA A 79 -8.36 7.18 -8.33
CA ALA A 79 -8.93 6.34 -7.28
C ALA A 79 -7.84 5.50 -6.61
N ILE A 80 -7.77 5.55 -5.29
CA ILE A 80 -6.85 4.78 -4.47
C ILE A 80 -7.56 3.52 -4.00
N ALA A 81 -7.01 2.37 -4.38
CA ALA A 81 -7.38 1.06 -3.91
C ALA A 81 -6.33 0.51 -2.94
N VAL A 82 -6.76 -0.02 -1.81
CA VAL A 82 -5.87 -0.61 -0.81
C VAL A 82 -6.32 -2.01 -0.45
N ILE A 83 -5.37 -2.89 -0.12
CA ILE A 83 -5.71 -4.28 0.24
C ILE A 83 -6.38 -4.42 1.62
N GLY A 84 -6.24 -3.41 2.50
CA GLY A 84 -6.77 -3.51 3.85
C GLY A 84 -6.45 -2.34 4.78
N PRO A 85 -6.89 -2.42 6.05
CA PRO A 85 -7.02 -1.28 6.95
C PRO A 85 -5.68 -0.69 7.43
N VAL A 86 -4.59 -1.46 7.37
CA VAL A 86 -3.26 -0.92 7.71
C VAL A 86 -2.79 0.04 6.61
N THR A 87 -2.98 -0.34 5.35
CA THR A 87 -2.63 0.50 4.20
C THR A 87 -3.58 1.70 4.10
N ALA A 88 -4.88 1.52 4.38
CA ALA A 88 -5.84 2.61 4.40
C ALA A 88 -5.43 3.74 5.36
N ARG A 89 -5.01 3.39 6.58
CA ARG A 89 -4.51 4.37 7.56
C ARG A 89 -3.28 5.14 7.08
N ALA A 90 -2.40 4.54 6.28
CA ALA A 90 -1.25 5.23 5.72
C ALA A 90 -1.69 6.30 4.71
N VAL A 91 -2.64 5.95 3.83
CA VAL A 91 -3.26 6.87 2.86
C VAL A 91 -3.95 8.03 3.57
N GLU A 92 -4.78 7.75 4.58
CA GLU A 92 -5.52 8.76 5.33
C GLU A 92 -4.60 9.72 6.10
N LYS A 93 -3.50 9.21 6.66
CA LYS A 93 -2.48 10.06 7.33
C LYS A 93 -1.81 11.04 6.38
N ALA A 94 -1.75 10.72 5.08
CA ALA A 94 -1.26 11.62 4.05
C ALA A 94 -2.34 12.61 3.55
N GLY A 95 -3.53 12.63 4.17
CA GLY A 95 -4.65 13.51 3.79
C GLY A 95 -5.42 13.05 2.55
N LEU A 96 -5.13 11.84 2.05
CA LEU A 96 -5.79 11.25 0.89
C LEU A 96 -6.95 10.35 1.31
N LYS A 97 -7.87 10.10 0.38
CA LYS A 97 -9.04 9.23 0.60
C LYS A 97 -8.86 7.92 -0.12
N VAL A 98 -9.21 6.82 0.54
CA VAL A 98 -9.33 5.50 -0.08
C VAL A 98 -10.72 5.36 -0.68
N GLN A 99 -10.81 5.01 -1.97
CA GLN A 99 -12.09 4.79 -2.65
C GLN A 99 -12.47 3.30 -2.69
N ILE A 100 -11.48 2.42 -2.62
CA ILE A 100 -11.66 0.97 -2.84
C ILE A 100 -10.88 0.22 -1.77
N MET A 101 -11.57 -0.61 -0.98
CA MET A 101 -10.93 -1.53 -0.03
C MET A 101 -11.82 -2.77 0.12
N PRO A 102 -11.30 -3.99 -0.10
CA PRO A 102 -12.07 -5.20 0.13
C PRO A 102 -12.25 -5.48 1.63
N GLU A 103 -13.30 -6.22 1.97
CA GLU A 103 -13.52 -6.72 3.33
C GLU A 103 -12.45 -7.76 3.71
N THR A 104 -12.09 -8.62 2.76
CA THR A 104 -11.03 -9.63 2.94
C THR A 104 -9.76 -9.18 2.22
N ALA A 105 -8.62 -9.21 2.91
CA ALA A 105 -7.33 -8.74 2.38
C ALA A 105 -6.68 -9.75 1.40
N THR A 106 -7.34 -10.00 0.27
CA THR A 106 -6.82 -10.79 -0.85
C THR A 106 -6.77 -9.97 -2.14
N ILE A 107 -5.95 -10.42 -3.11
CA ILE A 107 -5.86 -9.77 -4.41
C ILE A 107 -7.17 -9.93 -5.17
N GLU A 108 -7.79 -11.11 -5.11
CA GLU A 108 -9.05 -11.43 -5.77
C GLU A 108 -10.16 -10.50 -5.29
N ALA A 109 -10.32 -10.35 -3.97
CA ALA A 109 -11.34 -9.46 -3.42
C ALA A 109 -11.06 -7.99 -3.78
N MET A 110 -9.79 -7.57 -3.80
CA MET A 110 -9.42 -6.21 -4.22
C MET A 110 -9.78 -5.97 -5.69
N VAL A 111 -9.56 -6.95 -6.57
CA VAL A 111 -9.93 -6.88 -8.00
C VAL A 111 -11.45 -6.80 -8.15
N GLU A 112 -12.23 -7.59 -7.41
CA GLU A 112 -13.68 -7.52 -7.43
C GLU A 112 -14.22 -6.13 -7.04
N GLU A 113 -13.65 -5.52 -5.99
CA GLU A 113 -14.04 -4.17 -5.58
C GLU A 113 -13.65 -3.10 -6.61
N ILE A 114 -12.51 -3.26 -7.30
CA ILE A 114 -12.13 -2.39 -8.43
C ILE A 114 -13.15 -2.50 -9.57
N ILE A 115 -13.58 -3.71 -9.92
CA ILE A 115 -14.59 -3.93 -10.96
C ILE A 115 -15.92 -3.28 -10.58
N LYS A 116 -16.39 -3.48 -9.33
CA LYS A 116 -17.62 -2.86 -8.82
C LYS A 116 -17.54 -1.33 -8.86
N TRP A 117 -16.40 -0.75 -8.47
CA TRP A 117 -16.16 0.69 -8.52
C TRP A 117 -16.20 1.22 -9.96
N ALA A 118 -15.53 0.53 -10.90
CA ALA A 118 -15.48 0.92 -12.30
C ALA A 118 -16.87 0.87 -12.97
N ALA A 119 -17.67 -0.17 -12.68
CA ALA A 119 -19.03 -0.31 -13.20
C ALA A 119 -19.94 0.82 -12.75
N LYS A 120 -19.90 1.20 -11.46
CA LYS A 120 -20.70 2.32 -10.92
C LYS A 120 -20.35 3.67 -11.55
N ARG A 121 -19.09 3.85 -11.95
CA ARG A 121 -18.62 5.08 -12.60
C ARG A 121 -19.10 5.21 -14.04
N GLN A 122 -19.25 4.10 -14.77
CA GLN A 122 -19.79 4.11 -16.14
C GLN A 122 -21.27 4.47 -16.18
N THR A 123 -22.04 4.08 -15.17
CA THR A 123 -23.48 4.39 -15.08
C THR A 123 -23.79 5.83 -14.66
N ALA A 124 -22.78 6.61 -14.25
CA ALA A 124 -22.93 7.98 -13.79
C ALA A 124 -22.66 9.04 -14.88
N VAL A 125 -22.43 8.59 -16.13
CA VAL A 125 -22.22 9.42 -17.33
C VAL A 125 -23.42 9.23 -18.27
#